data_AF-E3Q920-F1
#
_entry.id   AF-E3Q920-F1
#
_cell.length_a   1.000
_cell.length_b   1.000
_cell.length_c   1.000
_cell.angle_alpha   90.00
_cell.angle_beta   90.00
_cell.angle_gamma   90.00
#
_symmetry.space_group_name_H-M   'P 1'
#
loop_
_entity.id
_entity.type
_entity.pdbx_description
1 polymer ?
#
loop_
_entity_poly.entity_id
_entity_poly.type
_entity_poly.pdbx_seq_one_letter_code
_entity_poly.pdbx_strand_id
1 'polypeptide(L)'
;MSASLAPECNEVKERYDTCFLKWYSEKYLRGTGTDNNECADLFKNYQKCLTVALKERGIDKLLDEAREDQKDNDATYMGRKCE
;
A
#
# COMPACT_ATOMS: atom_id res chain seq x y z
N MET A 1 -9.93 -13.27 1.37
CA MET A 1 -9.10 -12.10 1.71
C MET A 1 -7.87 -12.60 2.43
N SER A 2 -6.69 -12.12 2.05
CA SER A 2 -5.43 -12.55 2.63
C SER A 2 -5.31 -12.08 4.07
N ALA A 3 -4.86 -12.96 4.97
CA ALA A 3 -4.53 -12.57 6.33
C ALA A 3 -3.39 -11.53 6.30
N SER A 4 -3.52 -10.51 7.13
CA SER A 4 -2.43 -9.58 7.43
C SER A 4 -1.35 -10.28 8.24
N LEU A 5 -0.15 -9.71 8.24
CA LEU A 5 0.99 -10.16 9.04
C LEU A 5 0.69 -10.15 10.55
N ALA A 6 -0.23 -9.27 10.95
CA ALA A 6 -0.69 -9.05 12.30
C ALA A 6 -2.22 -9.30 12.36
N PRO A 7 -2.70 -10.26 13.16
CA PRO A 7 -4.13 -10.58 13.24
C PRO A 7 -4.99 -9.39 13.70
N GLU A 8 -4.42 -8.48 14.49
CA GLU A 8 -5.02 -7.23 14.94
C GLU A 8 -5.24 -6.22 13.79
N CYS A 9 -4.50 -6.34 12.70
CA CYS A 9 -4.64 -5.48 11.51
C CYS A 9 -5.58 -6.07 10.45
N ASN A 10 -6.12 -7.28 10.65
CA ASN A 10 -6.96 -7.96 9.65
C ASN A 10 -8.23 -7.18 9.32
N GLU A 11 -8.92 -6.65 10.33
CA GLU A 11 -10.18 -5.93 10.11
C GLU A 11 -9.96 -4.64 9.30
N VAL A 12 -8.90 -3.89 9.63
CA VAL A 12 -8.56 -2.65 8.92
C VAL A 12 -8.07 -2.95 7.51
N LYS A 13 -7.32 -4.05 7.33
CA LYS A 13 -6.88 -4.55 6.03
C LYS A 13 -8.08 -4.88 5.14
N GLU A 14 -9.06 -5.61 5.65
CA GLU A 14 -10.22 -6.03 4.88
C GLU A 14 -11.02 -4.84 4.34
N ARG A 15 -11.23 -3.83 5.19
CA ARG A 15 -11.91 -2.58 4.80
C ARG A 15 -11.12 -1.83 3.73
N TYR A 16 -9.80 -1.73 3.88
CA TYR A 16 -8.93 -1.10 2.90
C TYR A 16 -8.91 -1.88 1.57
N ASP A 17 -8.68 -3.19 1.60
CA ASP A 17 -8.60 -4.04 0.41
C ASP A 17 -9.91 -4.00 -0.38
N THR A 18 -11.07 -4.01 0.30
CA THR A 18 -12.38 -3.91 -0.36
C THR A 18 -12.54 -2.58 -1.10
N CYS A 19 -12.16 -1.47 -0.45
CA CYS A 19 -12.17 -0.15 -1.07
C CYS A 19 -11.19 -0.07 -2.25
N PHE A 20 -9.96 -0.54 -2.04
CA PHE A 20 -8.90 -0.51 -3.04
C PHE A 20 -9.26 -1.34 -4.27
N LEU A 21 -9.77 -2.56 -4.11
CA LEU A 21 -10.17 -3.42 -5.22
C LEU A 21 -11.27 -2.78 -6.07
N LYS A 22 -12.26 -2.17 -5.43
CA LYS A 22 -13.33 -1.45 -6.14
C LYS A 22 -12.76 -0.29 -6.94
N TRP A 23 -11.96 0.58 -6.32
CA TRP A 23 -11.31 1.69 -7.00
C TRP A 23 -10.39 1.20 -8.13
N TYR A 24 -9.63 0.13 -7.89
CA TYR A 24 -8.69 -0.42 -8.86
C TYR A 24 -9.42 -0.92 -10.11
N SER A 25 -10.49 -1.69 -9.95
CA SER A 25 -11.28 -2.22 -11.07
C SER A 25 -12.13 -1.17 -11.78
N GLU A 26 -12.69 -0.20 -11.07
CA GLU A 26 -13.63 0.76 -11.65
C GLU A 26 -12.99 2.08 -12.09
N LYS A 27 -11.91 2.51 -11.46
CA LYS A 27 -11.29 3.83 -11.69
C LYS A 27 -9.94 3.70 -12.37
N TYR A 28 -9.02 2.94 -11.75
CA TYR A 28 -7.64 2.83 -12.22
C TYR A 28 -7.55 2.06 -13.55
N LEU A 29 -8.07 0.83 -13.62
CA LEU A 29 -8.05 0.01 -14.83
C LEU A 29 -8.86 0.61 -15.99
N ARG A 30 -9.82 1.49 -15.69
CA ARG A 30 -10.65 2.18 -16.69
C ARG A 30 -10.10 3.55 -17.10
N GLY A 31 -8.98 4.00 -16.54
CA GLY A 31 -8.35 5.29 -16.85
C GLY A 31 -9.13 6.51 -16.38
N THR A 32 -10.14 6.34 -15.53
CA THR A 32 -11.05 7.41 -15.05
C THR A 32 -10.65 8.03 -13.72
N GLY A 33 -9.69 7.44 -13.00
CA GLY A 33 -9.20 7.99 -11.74
C GLY A 33 -7.78 7.54 -11.46
N THR A 34 -6.85 8.49 -11.50
CA THR A 34 -5.45 8.32 -11.08
C THR A 34 -5.28 8.42 -9.57
N ASP A 35 -6.22 9.07 -8.88
CA ASP A 35 -6.11 9.39 -7.46
C ASP A 35 -6.98 8.46 -6.61
N ASN A 36 -6.35 7.73 -5.69
CA ASN A 36 -7.03 6.90 -4.69
C ASN A 36 -7.28 7.70 -3.40
N ASN A 37 -7.94 8.85 -3.52
CA ASN A 37 -8.24 9.68 -2.35
C ASN A 37 -9.32 9.05 -1.45
N GLU A 38 -10.18 8.20 -2.01
CA GLU A 38 -11.29 7.57 -1.27
C GLU A 38 -10.85 6.48 -0.27
N CYS A 39 -9.76 5.76 -0.54
CA CYS A 39 -9.23 4.75 0.38
C CYS A 39 -7.99 5.23 1.16
N ALA A 40 -7.55 6.48 0.97
CA ALA A 40 -6.35 7.03 1.60
C ALA A 40 -6.42 7.00 3.13
N ASP A 41 -7.57 7.31 3.72
CA ASP A 41 -7.74 7.31 5.18
C ASP A 41 -7.78 5.88 5.75
N LEU A 42 -8.39 4.94 5.03
CA LEU A 42 -8.36 3.51 5.37
C LEU A 42 -6.93 2.97 5.29
N PHE A 43 -6.18 3.37 4.27
CA PHE A 43 -4.78 3.00 4.10
C PHE A 43 -3.91 3.52 5.24
N LYS A 44 -4.06 4.79 5.63
CA LYS A 44 -3.29 5.36 6.76
C LYS A 44 -3.51 4.58 8.05
N ASN A 45 -4.74 4.15 8.32
CA ASN A 45 -5.05 3.36 9.51
C ASN A 45 -4.41 1.97 9.44
N TYR A 46 -4.49 1.32 8.28
CA TYR A 46 -3.85 0.02 8.05
C TYR A 46 -2.32 0.11 8.14
N GLN A 47 -1.72 1.12 7.52
CA GLN A 47 -0.28 1.38 7.52
C GLN A 47 0.24 1.60 8.95
N LYS A 48 -0.46 2.39 9.78
CA LYS A 48 -0.09 2.59 11.19
C LYS A 48 -0.05 1.27 11.95
N CYS A 49 -1.05 0.41 11.74
CA CYS A 49 -1.11 -0.90 12.37
C CYS A 49 0.06 -1.80 11.92
N LEU A 50 0.33 -1.83 10.61
CA LEU A 50 1.46 -2.58 10.05
C LEU A 50 2.81 -2.10 10.57
N THR A 51 3.05 -0.80 10.67
CA THR A 51 4.34 -0.26 11.13
C THR A 51 4.67 -0.71 12.56
N VAL A 52 3.67 -0.87 13.43
CA VAL A 52 3.87 -1.42 14.78
C VAL A 52 4.27 -2.89 14.68
N ALA A 53 3.49 -3.70 13.96
CA ALA A 53 3.75 -5.13 13.80
C ALA A 53 5.11 -5.43 13.13
N LEU A 54 5.52 -4.63 12.15
CA LEU A 54 6.82 -4.76 11.46
C LEU A 54 7.99 -4.49 12.39
N LYS A 55 7.86 -3.51 13.29
CA LYS A 55 8.86 -3.19 14.31
C LYS A 55 8.98 -4.28 15.36
N GLU A 56 7.85 -4.81 15.84
CA GLU A 56 7.86 -5.92 16.81
C GLU A 56 8.51 -7.18 16.24
N ARG A 57 8.31 -7.43 14.94
CA ARG A 57 8.94 -8.56 14.24
C ARG A 57 10.40 -8.32 13.86
N GLY A 58 10.90 -7.09 13.98
CA GLY A 58 12.26 -6.71 13.61
C GLY A 58 12.55 -6.70 12.10
N ILE A 59 11.51 -6.69 11.26
CA ILE A 59 11.63 -6.73 9.78
C ILE A 59 11.75 -5.31 9.20
N ASP A 60 11.39 -4.29 9.99
CA ASP A 60 11.43 -2.85 9.63
C ASP A 60 12.71 -2.45 8.89
N LYS A 61 13.89 -2.80 9.42
CA LYS A 61 15.19 -2.47 8.80
C LYS A 61 15.40 -3.12 7.43
N LEU A 62 15.13 -4.43 7.33
CA LEU A 62 15.26 -5.17 6.07
C LEU A 62 14.32 -4.63 4.99
N LEU A 63 13.12 -4.21 5.41
CA LEU A 63 12.14 -3.61 4.51
C LEU A 63 12.60 -2.23 4.02
N ASP A 64 13.15 -1.40 4.90
CA ASP A 64 13.67 -0.08 4.52
C ASP A 64 14.90 -0.20 3.59
N GLU A 65 15.83 -1.11 3.89
CA GLU A 65 16.99 -1.40 3.02
C GLU A 65 16.53 -1.81 1.61
N ALA A 66 15.60 -2.77 1.51
CA ALA A 66 15.07 -3.21 0.22
C ALA A 66 14.31 -2.10 -0.55
N ARG A 67 13.71 -1.12 0.16
CA ARG A 67 13.03 0.01 -0.46
C ARG A 67 14.01 1.06 -0.98
N GLU A 68 15.11 1.30 -0.27
CA GLU A 68 16.14 2.24 -0.72
C GLU A 68 16.94 1.69 -1.90
N ASP A 69 17.22 0.38 -1.92
CA ASP A 69 17.94 -0.26 -3.04
C ASP A 69 17.22 -0.09 -4.38
N GLN A 70 15.88 -0.01 -4.37
CA GLN A 70 15.06 0.13 -5.56
C GLN A 70 14.74 1.59 -5.92
N LYS A 71 15.15 2.56 -5.09
CA LYS A 71 14.77 3.97 -5.23
C LYS A 71 15.21 4.60 -6.56
N ASP A 72 16.40 4.26 -7.03
CA ASP A 72 16.91 4.76 -8.33
C ASP A 72 16.16 4.14 -9.51
N ASN A 73 15.75 2.88 -9.38
CA ASN A 73 14.90 2.19 -10.35
C ASN A 73 13.52 2.86 -10.41
N ASP A 74 12.89 3.04 -9.25
CA ASP A 74 11.58 3.71 -9.13
C ASP A 74 11.63 5.14 -9.67
N ALA A 75 12.69 5.91 -9.38
CA ALA A 75 12.88 7.26 -9.92
C ALA A 75 12.96 7.26 -11.46
N THR A 76 13.59 6.24 -12.04
CA THR A 76 13.75 6.10 -13.49
C THR A 76 12.44 5.71 -14.19
N TYR A 77 11.68 4.78 -13.61
CA TYR A 77 10.51 4.19 -14.28
C TYR A 77 9.16 4.81 -13.86
N MET A 78 9.03 5.34 -12.65
CA MET A 78 7.82 6.02 -12.20
C MET A 78 7.78 7.51 -12.57
N GLY A 79 8.91 8.09 -13.00
CA GLY A 79 9.03 9.51 -13.38
C GLY A 79 8.65 9.83 -14.83
N ARG A 80 8.51 8.82 -15.72
CA ARG A 80 8.05 9.05 -17.09
C ARG A 80 6.53 9.23 -17.09
N LYS A 81 6.07 10.48 -17.20
CA LYS A 81 4.75 10.74 -17.80
C LYS A 81 4.73 10.01 -19.14
N CYS A 82 3.81 9.06 -19.30
CA CYS A 82 3.45 8.55 -20.62
C CYS A 82 3.07 9.76 -21.48
N GLU A 83 3.85 10.04 -22.53
CA GLU A 83 3.43 10.87 -23.66
C GLU A 83 2.33 10.16 -24.46
#